data_AF-A0A945AAX2-F1
#
_entry.id   AF-A0A945AAX2-F1
#
_cell.length_a   1.000
_cell.length_b   1.000
_cell.length_c   1.000
_cell.angle_alpha   90.00
_cell.angle_beta   90.00
_cell.angle_gamma   90.00
#
_symmetry.space_group_name_H-M   'P 1'
#
loop_
_entity.id
_entity.type
_entity.pdbx_description
1 polymer ?
#
loop_
_entity_poly.entity_id
_entity_poly.type
_entity_poly.pdbx_seq_one_letter_code
_entity_poly.pdbx_strand_id
1 'polypeptide(L)' 'ETLFSKQPDVVKQEVIKNLEAGVHLVGPECAIPLQTSIENLKAIPDAVKEWHKNQVA' A
#
# COMPACT_ATOMS: atom_id res chain seq x y z
N GLU A 1 6.10 -8.01 6.90
CA GLU A 1 7.32 -7.21 7.16
C GLU A 1 7.48 -5.96 6.28
N THR A 2 6.86 -5.91 5.10
CA THR A 2 7.00 -4.80 4.13
C THR A 2 6.73 -3.42 4.73
N LEU A 3 5.66 -3.28 5.50
CA LEU A 3 5.22 -1.99 6.05
C LEU A 3 6.22 -1.40 7.06
N PHE A 4 6.87 -2.25 7.86
CA PHE A 4 7.78 -1.83 8.93
C PHE A 4 9.22 -1.61 8.44
N SER A 5 9.70 -2.46 7.53
CA SER A 5 11.14 -2.56 7.22
C SER A 5 11.54 -2.10 5.83
N LYS A 6 10.59 -1.75 4.95
CA LYS A 6 10.88 -1.32 3.57
C LYS A 6 10.56 0.14 3.32
N GLN A 7 10.97 0.63 2.17
CA GLN A 7 10.70 1.98 1.69
C GLN A 7 9.27 2.09 1.13
N PRO A 8 8.68 3.30 1.09
CA PRO A 8 7.30 3.50 0.67
C PRO A 8 7.04 3.00 -0.76
N ASP A 9 8.02 3.05 -1.65
CA ASP A 9 7.91 2.55 -3.02
C ASP A 9 7.58 1.04 -3.07
N VAL A 10 8.22 0.24 -2.22
CA VAL A 10 7.96 -1.21 -2.14
C VAL A 10 6.56 -1.48 -1.59
N VAL A 11 6.10 -0.66 -0.63
CA VAL A 11 4.72 -0.73 -0.11
C VAL A 11 3.73 -0.45 -1.24
N LYS A 12 3.96 0.58 -2.07
CA LYS A 12 3.09 0.90 -3.22
C LYS A 12 3.01 -0.27 -4.20
N GLN A 13 4.15 -0.87 -4.56
CA GLN A 13 4.19 -2.01 -5.48
C GLN A 13 3.40 -3.21 -4.95
N GLU A 14 3.47 -3.49 -3.65
CA GLU A 14 2.69 -4.58 -3.02
C GLU A 14 1.19 -4.28 -3.06
N VAL A 15 0.79 -3.04 -2.80
CA VAL A 15 -0.62 -2.60 -2.90
C VAL A 15 -1.14 -2.76 -4.33
N ILE A 16 -0.38 -2.33 -5.33
CA ILE A 16 -0.75 -2.46 -6.75
C ILE A 16 -0.92 -3.93 -7.13
N LYS A 17 0.02 -4.81 -6.77
CA LYS A 17 -0.09 -6.25 -7.02
C LYS A 17 -1.35 -6.87 -6.41
N ASN A 18 -1.73 -6.45 -5.21
CA ASN A 18 -2.97 -6.91 -4.58
C ASN A 18 -4.21 -6.44 -5.34
N LEU A 19 -4.24 -5.17 -5.76
CA LEU A 19 -5.34 -4.62 -6.58
C LEU A 19 -5.46 -5.36 -7.92
N GLU A 20 -4.34 -5.63 -8.61
CA GLU A 20 -4.30 -6.39 -9.87
C GLU A 20 -4.75 -7.84 -9.70
N ALA A 21 -4.56 -8.43 -8.51
CA ALA A 21 -5.07 -9.75 -8.16
C ALA A 21 -6.57 -9.77 -7.79
N GLY A 22 -7.26 -8.64 -7.87
CA GLY A 22 -8.68 -8.50 -7.54
C GLY A 22 -8.97 -8.28 -6.06
N VAL A 23 -7.95 -7.95 -5.25
CA VAL A 23 -8.14 -7.62 -3.83
C VAL A 23 -8.47 -6.14 -3.71
N HIS A 24 -9.77 -5.82 -3.58
CA HIS A 24 -10.24 -4.42 -3.55
C HIS A 24 -10.14 -3.74 -2.18
N LEU A 25 -9.87 -4.50 -1.11
CA LEU A 25 -9.67 -3.96 0.23
C LEU A 25 -8.25 -4.26 0.67
N VAL A 26 -7.42 -3.21 0.73
CA VAL A 26 -6.02 -3.32 1.12
C VAL A 26 -5.81 -2.58 2.43
N GLY A 27 -5.38 -3.32 3.45
CA GLY A 27 -5.06 -2.79 4.77
C GLY A 27 -4.05 -3.68 5.48
N PRO A 28 -3.41 -3.18 6.54
CA PRO A 28 -2.56 -4.01 7.37
C PRO A 28 -3.39 -5.10 8.06
N GLU A 29 -2.98 -6.36 7.92
CA GLU A 29 -3.66 -7.53 8.48
C GLU A 29 -3.59 -7.59 10.03
N CYS A 30 -2.58 -6.94 10.61
CA CYS A 30 -2.28 -6.97 12.04
C CYS A 30 -2.06 -5.56 12.60
N ALA A 31 -1.82 -5.47 13.90
CA ALA A 31 -1.45 -4.23 14.57
C ALA A 31 -0.21 -3.60 13.92
N ILE A 32 -0.25 -2.28 13.75
CA ILE A 32 0.83 -1.51 13.16
C ILE A 32 1.85 -1.17 14.28
N PRO A 33 3.13 -1.54 14.15
CA PRO A 33 4.16 -1.11 15.10
C PRO A 33 4.24 0.41 15.18
N LEU A 34 4.39 0.98 16.38
CA LEU A 34 4.51 2.43 16.56
C LEU A 34 5.72 3.04 15.86
N GLN A 35 6.73 2.22 15.58
CA GLN A 35 7.94 2.61 14.85
C GLN A 35 7.74 2.62 13.32
N THR A 36 6.56 2.22 12.82
CA THR A 36 6.27 2.25 11.38
C THR A 36 6.24 3.68 10.87
N SER A 37 7.06 3.96 9.86
CA SER A 37 7.10 5.28 9.25
C SER A 37 5.74 5.69 8.69
N ILE A 38 5.30 6.91 9.00
CA ILE A 38 4.05 7.47 8.48
C ILE A 38 4.05 7.50 6.94
N GLU A 39 5.21 7.66 6.31
CA GLU A 39 5.36 7.60 4.86
C GLU A 39 4.93 6.26 4.27
N ASN A 40 5.30 5.14 4.92
CA ASN A 40 4.87 3.81 4.51
C ASN A 40 3.36 3.63 4.69
N LEU A 41 2.79 4.18 5.76
CA LEU A 41 1.35 4.14 5.98
C LEU A 41 0.59 4.94 4.92
N LYS A 42 1.10 6.12 4.55
CA LYS A 42 0.52 6.96 3.49
C LYS A 42 0.68 6.36 2.10
N ALA A 43 1.71 5.55 1.88
CA ALA A 43 1.93 4.87 0.60
C ALA A 43 0.74 3.97 0.19
N ILE A 44 0.03 3.38 1.16
CA ILE A 44 -1.14 2.53 0.90
C ILE A 44 -2.27 3.31 0.20
N PRO A 45 -2.88 4.34 0.81
CA PRO A 45 -3.94 5.10 0.16
C PRO A 45 -3.44 5.86 -1.08
N ASP A 46 -2.17 6.24 -1.17
CA ASP A 46 -1.60 6.86 -2.37
C ASP A 46 -1.60 5.90 -3.56
N ALA A 47 -1.11 4.67 -3.37
CA ALA A 47 -1.07 3.65 -4.41
C ALA A 47 -2.49 3.28 -4.90
N VAL A 48 -3.45 3.13 -3.99
CA VAL A 48 -4.86 2.87 -4.35
C VAL A 48 -5.41 4.00 -5.23
N LYS A 49 -5.20 5.26 -4.84
CA LYS A 49 -5.68 6.42 -5.61
C LYS A 49 -5.02 6.50 -6.99
N GLU A 50 -3.72 6.28 -7.06
CA GLU A 50 -2.95 6.30 -8.31
C GLU A 50 -3.41 5.19 -9.26
N TRP A 51 -3.56 3.97 -8.76
CA TRP A 51 -4.04 2.84 -9.54
C TRP A 51 -5.45 3.11 -10.12
N HIS A 52 -6.37 3.62 -9.29
CA HIS A 52 -7.71 3.98 -9.77
C HIS A 52 -7.71 5.09 -10.82
N LYS A 53 -6.81 6.10 -10.70
CA LYS A 53 -6.68 7.14 -11.73
C LYS A 53 -6.21 6.56 -13.06
N ASN A 54 -5.30 5.60 -13.04
CA ASN A 54 -4.74 4.98 -14.24
C ASN A 54 -5.69 3.99 -14.92
N GLN A 55 -6.63 3.39 -14.18
CA GLN A 55 -7.64 2.45 -14.71
C GLN A 55 -8.79 3.13 -15.46
N VAL A 56 -9.01 4.43 -15.24
CA VAL A 56 -10.11 5.21 -15.84
C VAL A 56 -9.63 6.02 -17.06
N ALA A 57 -8.38 5.84 -17.49
CA ALA A 57 -7.76 6.51 -18.64
C ALA A 57 -7.97 5.76 -19.96
#